data_AF-A0ABD5JT76-F1
#
_entry.id   AF-A0ABD5JT76-F1
#
_cell.length_a   1.000
_cell.length_b   1.000
_cell.length_c   1.000
_cell.angle_alpha   90.00
_cell.angle_beta   90.00
_cell.angle_gamma   90.00
#
_symmetry.space_group_name_H-M   'P 1'
#
loop_
_entity.id
_entity.type
_entity.pdbx_description
1 polymer ?
#
loop_
_entity_poly.entity_id
_entity_poly.type
_entity_poly.pdbx_seq_one_letter_code
_entity_poly.pdbx_strand_id
1 'polypeptide(L)' 'MVGVDRDELLGGLGSVVVGAAVGGGLGVVFAGQGSQRLGMGRGLYEAYPVFAGAWDEVCGELDRYLERPLGEVVWG' A
#
# COMPACT_ATOMS: atom_id res chain seq x y z
N MET A 1 -13.00 2.91 -13.05
CA MET A 1 -13.55 4.18 -12.53
C MET A 1 -13.46 4.16 -11.03
N VAL A 2 -13.03 5.25 -10.43
CA VAL A 2 -13.08 5.48 -8.98
C VAL A 2 -13.78 6.83 -8.79
N GLY A 3 -14.67 6.92 -7.80
CA GLY A 3 -15.33 8.15 -7.41
C GLY A 3 -15.67 8.05 -5.93
N VAL A 4 -15.55 9.16 -5.21
CA VAL A 4 -15.82 9.20 -3.76
C VAL A 4 -17.27 9.58 -3.47
N ASP A 5 -18.01 10.04 -4.47
CA ASP A 5 -19.44 10.34 -4.40
C ASP A 5 -20.20 9.95 -5.67
N ARG A 6 -21.53 10.14 -5.63
CA ARG A 6 -22.44 9.78 -6.70
C ARG A 6 -22.19 10.56 -7.99
N ASP A 7 -21.91 11.86 -7.88
CA ASP A 7 -21.80 12.71 -9.06
C ASP A 7 -20.50 12.41 -9.81
N GLU A 8 -19.42 12.13 -9.07
CA GLU A 8 -18.16 11.62 -9.64
C GLU A 8 -18.34 10.26 -10.32
N LEU A 9 -19.07 9.34 -9.68
CA LEU A 9 -19.36 8.03 -10.27
C LEU A 9 -20.21 8.16 -11.55
N LEU A 10 -21.25 8.99 -11.54
CA LEU A 10 -22.10 9.22 -12.71
C LEU A 10 -21.33 9.89 -13.85
N GLY A 11 -20.46 10.86 -13.54
CA GLY A 11 -19.58 11.51 -14.52
C GLY A 11 -18.59 10.53 -15.14
N GLY A 12 -18.10 9.56 -14.37
CA GLY A 12 -17.17 8.55 -14.87
C GLY A 12 -17.80 7.53 -15.80
N LEU A 13 -19.10 7.23 -15.70
CA LEU A 13 -19.77 6.13 -16.44
C LEU A 13 -19.63 6.27 -17.95
N GLY A 14 -19.62 7.51 -18.45
CA GLY A 14 -19.41 7.77 -19.88
C GLY A 14 -18.05 7.34 -20.43
N SER A 15 -17.08 7.04 -19.57
CA SER A 15 -15.71 6.62 -19.95
C SER A 15 -15.43 5.13 -19.74
N VAL A 16 -16.43 4.35 -19.30
CA VAL A 16 -16.25 2.91 -19.04
C VAL A 16 -16.14 2.16 -20.37
N VAL A 17 -15.02 1.46 -20.56
CA VAL A 17 -14.81 0.57 -21.70
C VAL A 17 -15.37 -0.81 -21.38
N VAL A 18 -16.17 -1.38 -22.29
CA VAL A 18 -16.70 -2.74 -22.20
C VAL A 18 -15.87 -3.66 -23.11
N GLY A 19 -15.36 -4.76 -22.56
CA GLY A 19 -14.56 -5.74 -23.29
C GLY A 19 -14.40 -7.05 -22.52
N ALA A 20 -13.79 -8.05 -23.16
CA ALA A 20 -13.44 -9.32 -22.51
C ALA A 20 -12.02 -9.25 -21.94
N ALA A 21 -11.83 -9.74 -20.71
CA ALA A 21 -10.51 -9.84 -20.12
C ALA A 21 -9.65 -10.84 -20.92
N VAL A 22 -8.48 -10.39 -21.37
CA VAL A 22 -7.49 -11.26 -22.01
C VAL A 22 -6.62 -11.85 -20.89
N GLY A 23 -6.45 -13.17 -20.89
CA GLY A 23 -5.67 -13.86 -19.85
C GLY A 23 -4.21 -13.45 -19.81
N GLY A 24 -3.63 -13.39 -18.61
CA GLY A 24 -2.23 -13.06 -18.35
C GLY A 24 -1.82 -13.40 -16.91
N GLY A 25 -0.52 -13.29 -16.61
CA GLY A 25 0.02 -13.50 -15.25
C GLY A 25 0.25 -12.20 -14.50
N LEU A 26 0.22 -12.25 -13.16
CA LEU A 26 0.59 -11.14 -12.28
C LEU A 26 2.05 -11.28 -11.84
N GLY A 27 2.86 -10.25 -12.10
CA GLY A 27 4.20 -10.11 -11.54
C GLY A 27 4.23 -9.11 -10.38
N VAL A 28 4.87 -9.46 -9.28
CA VAL A 28 5.11 -8.56 -8.14
C VAL A 28 6.59 -8.19 -8.12
N VAL A 29 6.89 -6.89 -8.08
CA VAL A 29 8.27 -6.37 -8.06
C VAL A 29 8.57 -5.78 -6.69
N PHE A 30 9.53 -6.38 -5.99
CA PHE A 30 10.09 -5.85 -4.75
C PHE A 30 11.28 -4.95 -5.10
N ALA A 31 10.98 -3.69 -5.44
CA ALA A 31 12.01 -2.71 -5.78
C ALA A 31 12.93 -2.44 -4.58
N GLY A 32 14.21 -2.21 -4.86
CA GLY A 32 15.22 -1.92 -3.84
C GLY A 32 15.19 -0.47 -3.36
N GLN A 33 16.38 0.04 -3.02
CA GLN A 33 16.60 1.38 -2.46
C GLN A 33 16.30 2.50 -3.46
N GLY A 34 15.87 3.66 -2.93
CA GLY A 34 15.68 4.91 -3.69
C GLY A 34 14.27 5.48 -3.64
N SER A 35 13.31 4.80 -3.01
CA SER A 35 11.91 5.25 -2.89
C SER A 35 11.47 5.57 -1.46
N GLN A 36 12.35 5.39 -0.47
CA GLN A 36 12.06 5.61 0.94
C GLN A 36 11.72 7.07 1.24
N ARG A 37 10.73 7.28 2.11
CA ARG A 37 10.33 8.59 2.65
C ARG A 37 9.98 8.44 4.13
N LEU A 38 10.27 9.45 4.93
CA LEU A 38 9.83 9.49 6.34
C LEU A 38 8.31 9.38 6.41
N GLY A 39 7.82 8.58 7.36
CA GLY A 39 6.39 8.33 7.56
C GLY A 39 5.75 7.41 6.52
N MET A 40 6.52 6.74 5.65
CA MET A 40 5.94 5.81 4.68
C MET A 40 5.12 4.71 5.38
N GLY A 41 4.01 4.30 4.77
CA GLY A 41 3.14 3.25 5.30
C GLY A 41 2.29 3.66 6.52
N ARG A 42 2.55 4.79 7.19
CA ARG A 42 1.81 5.19 8.40
C ARG A 42 0.31 5.38 8.15
N GLY A 43 -0.07 6.03 7.05
CA GLY A 43 -1.48 6.16 6.68
C GLY A 43 -2.14 4.81 6.39
N LEU A 44 -1.39 3.82 5.88
CA LEU A 44 -1.91 2.46 5.68
C LEU A 44 -2.07 1.72 7.01
N TYR A 45 -1.12 1.89 7.93
CA TYR A 45 -1.18 1.36 9.29
C TYR A 45 -2.44 1.85 10.02
N GLU A 46 -2.73 3.14 9.93
CA GLU A 46 -3.90 3.74 10.58
C GLU A 46 -5.23 3.33 9.93
N ALA A 47 -5.26 3.14 8.60
CA ALA A 47 -6.49 2.87 7.86
C ALA A 47 -6.85 1.38 7.73
N TYR A 48 -5.86 0.48 7.72
CA TYR A 48 -6.07 -0.92 7.34
C TYR A 48 -5.50 -1.90 8.38
N PRO A 49 -6.35 -2.56 9.19
CA PRO A 49 -5.89 -3.46 10.26
C PRO A 49 -5.00 -4.62 9.80
N VAL A 50 -5.22 -5.13 8.58
CA VAL A 50 -4.39 -6.21 8.01
C VAL A 50 -2.97 -5.72 7.72
N PHE A 51 -2.84 -4.48 7.23
CA PHE A 51 -1.52 -3.87 7.02
C PHE A 51 -0.83 -3.61 8.36
N ALA A 52 -1.57 -3.11 9.36
CA ALA A 52 -1.03 -2.88 10.69
C ALA A 52 -0.48 -4.17 11.33
N GLY A 53 -1.25 -5.27 11.28
CA GLY A 53 -0.79 -6.56 11.79
C GLY A 53 0.46 -7.09 11.08
N ALA A 54 0.51 -7.00 9.75
CA ALA A 54 1.69 -7.42 8.99
C ALA A 54 2.91 -6.53 9.27
N TRP A 55 2.70 -5.23 9.46
CA TRP A 55 3.75 -4.29 9.86
C TRP A 55 4.33 -4.65 11.23
N ASP A 56 3.46 -4.86 12.23
CA ASP A 56 3.87 -5.20 13.59
C ASP A 56 4.64 -6.53 13.64
N GLU A 57 4.22 -7.54 12.87
CA GLU A 57 4.94 -8.82 12.75
C GLU A 57 6.34 -8.64 12.16
N VAL A 58 6.47 -7.88 11.07
CA VAL A 58 7.76 -7.62 10.40
C VAL A 58 8.69 -6.81 11.30
N CYS A 59 8.19 -5.75 11.96
CA CYS A 59 8.98 -5.00 12.93
C CYS A 59 9.42 -5.90 14.10
N GLY A 60 8.50 -6.70 14.65
CA GLY A 60 8.81 -7.62 15.73
C GLY A 60 9.93 -8.60 15.42
N GLU A 61 10.00 -9.11 14.18
CA GLU A 61 11.10 -9.99 13.78
C GLU A 61 12.39 -9.24 13.43
N LEU A 62 12.32 -8.11 12.73
CA LEU A 62 13.51 -7.37 12.31
C LEU A 62 14.21 -6.67 13.48
N ASP A 63 13.46 -6.15 14.45
CA ASP A 63 14.01 -5.41 15.58
C ASP A 63 14.90 -6.26 16.48
N ARG A 64 14.82 -7.60 16.37
CA ARG A 64 15.72 -8.55 17.03
C ARG A 64 17.16 -8.48 16.51
N TYR A 65 17.35 -7.93 15.31
CA TYR A 65 18.62 -7.87 14.60
C TYR A 65 19.11 -6.44 14.38
N LEU A 66 18.33 -5.43 14.75
CA LEU A 66 18.65 -4.02 14.53
C LEU A 66 19.10 -3.35 15.83
N GLU A 67 19.99 -2.38 15.72
CA GLU A 67 20.48 -1.59 16.87
C GLU A 67 19.40 -0.67 17.47
N ARG A 68 18.36 -0.37 16.70
CA ARG A 68 17.21 0.44 17.08
C ARG A 68 15.95 -0.06 16.36
N PRO A 69 14.75 0.16 16.94
CA PRO A 69 13.50 -0.28 16.33
C PRO A 69 13.29 0.32 14.94
N LEU A 70 12.86 -0.50 13.99
CA LEU A 70 12.63 -0.11 12.60
C LEU A 70 11.56 0.98 12.50
N GLY A 71 10.50 0.88 13.32
CA GLY A 71 9.42 1.86 13.35
C GLY A 71 9.90 3.28 13.66
N GLU A 72 10.82 3.43 14.62
CA GLU A 72 11.42 4.73 14.97
C GLU A 72 12.15 5.35 13.78
N VAL A 73 12.88 4.54 13.01
CA VAL A 73 13.64 5.02 11.84
C VAL A 73 12.70 5.41 10.70
N VAL A 74 11.67 4.61 10.44
CA VAL A 74 10.78 4.83 9.30
C VAL A 74 9.83 6.00 9.54
N TRP A 75 9.35 6.18 10.78
CA TRP A 75 8.37 7.23 11.09
C TRP A 75 9.00 8.56 11.52
N GLY A 76 10.27 8.56 11.91
CA GLY A 76 11.02 9.76 12.30
C GLY A 76 10.83 10.13 13.76
#